data_AF-A0A1F7I1C4-F1
#
_entry.id   AF-A0A1F7I1C4-F1
#
_cell.length_a   1.000
_cell.length_b   1.000
_cell.length_c   1.000
_cell.angle_alpha   90.00
_cell.angle_beta   90.00
_cell.angle_gamma   90.00
#
_symmetry.space_group_name_H-M   'P 1'
#
loop_
_entity.id
_entity.type
_entity.pdbx_description
1 polymer ?
#
loop_
_entity_poly.entity_id
_entity_poly.type
_entity_poly.pdbx_seq_one_letter_code
_entity_poly.pdbx_strand_id
1 'polypeptide(L)'
;MQAKKHTIRRLWPNYLQNVFFVVTAALLTVGLFYNIAAVSQLTPFYAKVTSSDNDSVVYFFKQAKSLSDFYSLLPQIRQTFKLYENQVFAEERRRQDHIKKLEQLLQQNPNSRDILYSLSVLYKREGLRSKAAEYLQKAREIDPQAGKQQVESSK
;
A
#
# COMPACT_ATOMS: atom_id res chain seq x y z
N MET A 1 -50.30 7.57 62.71
CA MET A 1 -50.74 7.85 61.31
C MET A 1 -50.46 9.32 61.04
N GLN A 2 -49.72 9.81 60.04
CA GLN A 2 -49.05 9.29 58.85
C GLN A 2 -47.83 10.18 58.56
N ALA A 3 -46.79 9.60 57.97
CA ALA A 3 -45.57 10.28 57.54
C ALA A 3 -45.84 11.21 56.34
N LYS A 4 -45.50 12.49 56.46
CA LYS A 4 -45.45 13.42 55.32
C LYS A 4 -44.05 13.40 54.70
N LYS A 5 -43.83 12.48 53.75
CA LYS A 5 -42.71 12.57 52.79
C LYS A 5 -42.96 13.79 51.91
N HIS A 6 -42.32 14.92 52.22
CA HIS A 6 -42.23 16.03 51.28
C HIS A 6 -41.07 15.76 50.31
N THR A 7 -41.45 15.36 49.11
CA THR A 7 -40.59 15.08 47.96
C THR A 7 -39.82 16.35 47.56
N ILE A 8 -38.48 16.30 47.63
CA ILE A 8 -37.60 17.40 47.20
C ILE A 8 -37.58 17.42 45.66
N ARG A 9 -38.41 18.27 45.03
CA ARG A 9 -38.28 18.56 43.60
C ARG A 9 -37.33 19.74 43.44
N ARG A 10 -36.03 19.46 43.39
CA ARG A 10 -34.95 20.44 43.19
C ARG A 10 -35.01 20.98 41.76
N LEU A 11 -35.91 21.93 41.52
CA LEU A 11 -35.95 22.72 40.29
C LEU A 11 -34.78 23.68 40.31
N TRP A 12 -33.90 23.58 39.32
CA TRP A 12 -32.77 24.48 39.21
C TRP A 12 -33.26 25.90 38.90
N PRO A 13 -32.73 26.94 39.57
CA PRO A 13 -32.94 28.33 39.20
C PRO A 13 -32.72 28.58 37.70
N ASN A 14 -33.59 29.38 37.08
CA ASN A 14 -33.54 29.72 35.66
C ASN A 14 -32.16 30.26 35.22
N TYR A 15 -31.44 30.96 36.12
CA TYR A 15 -30.10 31.46 35.82
C TYR A 15 -29.07 30.32 35.63
N LEU A 16 -29.17 29.23 36.40
CA LEU A 16 -28.26 28.09 36.24
C LEU A 16 -28.58 27.31 34.96
N GLN A 17 -29.85 27.25 34.56
CA GLN A 17 -30.23 26.66 33.28
C GLN A 17 -29.66 27.48 32.12
N ASN A 18 -29.78 28.82 32.17
CA ASN A 18 -29.19 29.70 31.16
C ASN A 18 -27.67 29.57 31.07
N VAL A 19 -26.98 29.54 32.22
CA VAL A 19 -25.53 29.32 32.28
C VAL A 19 -25.16 27.96 31.68
N PHE A 20 -25.91 26.91 31.98
CA PHE A 20 -25.71 25.59 31.39
C PHE A 20 -25.83 25.63 29.85
N PHE A 21 -26.91 26.22 29.31
CA PHE A 21 -27.10 26.34 27.87
C PHE A 21 -25.98 27.13 27.18
N VAL A 22 -25.52 28.22 27.79
CA VAL A 22 -24.40 29.03 27.27
C VAL A 22 -23.10 28.24 27.24
N VAL A 23 -22.79 27.50 28.32
CA VAL A 23 -21.57 26.67 28.38
C VAL A 23 -21.64 25.54 27.37
N THR A 24 -22.77 24.85 27.24
CA THR A 24 -22.93 23.77 26.24
C THR A 24 -22.81 24.30 24.82
N ALA A 25 -23.38 25.47 24.53
CA ALA A 25 -23.27 26.10 23.22
C ALA A 25 -21.81 26.46 22.91
N ALA A 26 -21.07 27.00 23.88
CA ALA A 26 -19.65 27.32 23.71
C ALA A 26 -18.79 26.07 23.48
N LEU A 27 -19.09 24.95 24.14
CA LEU A 27 -18.38 23.69 23.91
C LEU A 27 -18.65 23.12 22.51
N LEU A 28 -19.90 23.20 22.04
CA LEU A 28 -20.27 22.77 20.70
C LEU A 28 -19.58 23.60 19.62
N THR A 29 -19.49 24.93 19.79
CA THR A 29 -18.81 25.79 18.81
C THR A 29 -17.32 25.51 18.74
N VAL A 30 -16.65 25.30 19.89
CA VAL A 30 -15.23 24.89 19.92
C VAL A 30 -15.05 23.53 19.24
N GLY A 31 -15.93 22.57 19.52
CA GLY A 31 -15.91 21.24 18.88
C GLY A 31 -16.08 21.31 17.36
N LEU A 32 -17.00 22.16 16.88
CA LEU A 32 -17.19 22.42 15.45
C LEU A 32 -15.96 23.07 14.82
N PHE A 33 -15.35 24.05 15.50
CA PHE A 33 -14.15 24.71 15.01
C PHE A 33 -12.96 23.75 14.91
N TYR A 34 -12.80 22.89 15.93
CA TYR A 34 -11.81 21.82 15.91
C TYR A 34 -12.07 20.82 14.78
N ASN A 35 -13.33 20.42 14.56
CA ASN A 35 -13.69 19.52 13.46
C ASN A 35 -13.33 20.13 12.09
N ILE A 36 -13.67 21.39 11.86
CA ILE A 36 -13.33 22.12 10.64
C ILE A 36 -11.80 22.22 10.47
N ALA A 37 -11.07 22.53 11.55
CA ALA A 37 -9.60 22.61 11.52
C ALA A 37 -8.93 21.24 11.28
N ALA A 38 -9.49 20.16 11.82
CA ALA A 38 -9.02 18.81 11.55
C ALA A 38 -9.26 18.41 10.09
N VAL A 39 -10.44 18.74 9.53
CA VAL A 39 -10.77 18.51 8.11
C VAL A 39 -9.89 19.33 7.18
N SER A 40 -9.53 20.56 7.55
CA SER A 40 -8.63 21.40 6.74
C SER A 40 -7.21 20.82 6.66
N GLN A 41 -6.73 20.15 7.71
CA GLN A 41 -5.45 19.40 7.66
C GLN A 41 -5.50 18.16 6.77
N LEU A 42 -6.68 17.56 6.57
CA LEU A 42 -6.87 16.46 5.62
C LEU A 42 -7.02 16.95 4.17
N THR A 43 -7.35 18.23 3.96
CA THR A 43 -7.61 18.80 2.64
C THR A 43 -6.40 18.70 1.69
N PRO A 44 -5.13 18.91 2.09
CA PRO A 44 -3.96 18.65 1.24
C PRO A 44 -3.82 17.18 0.82
N PHE A 45 -4.22 16.23 1.67
CA PHE A 45 -4.23 14.80 1.32
C PHE A 45 -5.34 14.51 0.30
N TYR A 46 -6.56 14.99 0.53
CA TYR A 46 -7.66 14.88 -0.43
C TYR A 46 -7.33 15.58 -1.75
N ALA A 47 -6.70 16.76 -1.70
CA ALA A 47 -6.23 17.47 -2.87
C ALA A 47 -5.14 16.67 -3.59
N LYS A 48 -4.13 16.10 -2.92
CA LYS A 48 -3.11 15.24 -3.56
C LYS A 48 -3.71 13.97 -4.18
N VAL A 49 -4.77 13.42 -3.59
CA VAL A 49 -5.49 12.25 -4.12
C VAL A 49 -6.43 12.62 -5.28
N THR A 50 -6.97 13.84 -5.32
CA THR A 50 -7.92 14.30 -6.36
C THR A 50 -7.30 15.17 -7.45
N SER A 51 -6.13 15.76 -7.23
CA SER A 51 -5.38 16.58 -8.20
C SER A 51 -4.59 15.72 -9.17
N SER A 52 -5.27 14.92 -9.98
CA SER A 52 -4.80 14.36 -11.26
C SER A 52 -3.40 13.68 -11.29
N ASP A 53 -2.81 13.37 -10.14
CA ASP A 53 -1.50 12.75 -10.05
C ASP A 53 -1.75 11.24 -9.92
N ASN A 54 -2.11 10.64 -11.07
CA ASN A 54 -2.39 9.20 -11.20
C ASN A 54 -1.29 8.35 -10.54
N ASP A 55 -0.07 8.88 -10.47
CA ASP A 55 1.08 8.29 -9.80
C ASP A 55 0.86 8.01 -8.30
N SER A 56 0.12 8.87 -7.58
CA SER A 56 -0.20 8.64 -6.16
C SER A 56 -1.17 7.49 -5.98
N VAL A 57 -2.15 7.34 -6.88
CA VAL A 57 -3.13 6.24 -6.86
C VAL A 57 -2.47 4.93 -7.25
N VAL A 58 -1.62 4.95 -8.29
CA VAL A 58 -0.80 3.80 -8.69
C VAL A 58 0.15 3.41 -7.57
N TYR A 59 0.82 4.37 -6.93
CA TYR A 59 1.71 4.12 -5.80
C TYR A 59 0.94 3.47 -4.64
N PHE A 60 -0.22 4.02 -4.27
CA PHE A 60 -1.08 3.42 -3.26
C PHE A 60 -1.43 1.97 -3.60
N PHE A 61 -1.93 1.69 -4.82
CA PHE A 61 -2.28 0.33 -5.23
C PHE A 61 -1.07 -0.61 -5.31
N LYS A 62 0.11 -0.11 -5.68
CA LYS A 62 1.37 -0.88 -5.66
C LYS A 62 1.74 -1.33 -4.24
N GLN A 63 1.54 -0.48 -3.24
CA GLN A 63 1.77 -0.85 -1.85
C GLN A 63 0.64 -1.75 -1.33
N ALA A 64 -0.61 -1.35 -1.58
CA ALA A 64 -1.78 -2.01 -1.04
C ALA A 64 -1.94 -3.45 -1.55
N LYS A 65 -1.60 -3.76 -2.81
CA LYS A 65 -1.68 -5.13 -3.36
C LYS A 65 -0.84 -6.16 -2.60
N SER A 66 0.13 -5.72 -1.79
CA SER A 66 0.95 -6.60 -0.93
C SER A 66 0.30 -6.95 0.40
N LEU A 67 -0.77 -6.24 0.78
CA LEU A 67 -1.50 -6.45 2.04
C LEU A 67 -2.55 -7.55 1.85
N SER A 68 -2.66 -8.47 2.82
CA SER A 68 -3.66 -9.55 2.80
C SER A 68 -5.09 -9.01 2.68
N ASP A 69 -5.41 -7.95 3.43
CA ASP A 69 -6.76 -7.38 3.49
C ASP A 69 -7.13 -6.56 2.24
N PHE A 70 -6.17 -6.27 1.37
CA PHE A 70 -6.48 -5.57 0.12
C PHE A 70 -7.48 -6.36 -0.73
N TYR A 71 -7.34 -7.68 -0.75
CA TYR A 71 -8.23 -8.57 -1.49
C TYR A 71 -9.65 -8.60 -0.91
N SER A 72 -9.84 -8.30 0.38
CA SER A 72 -11.17 -8.20 0.99
C SER A 72 -11.86 -6.87 0.66
N LEU A 73 -11.07 -5.80 0.41
CA LEU A 73 -11.57 -4.49 -0.01
C LEU A 73 -11.86 -4.41 -1.51
N LEU A 74 -11.36 -5.36 -2.31
CA LEU A 74 -11.54 -5.40 -3.76
C LEU A 74 -12.98 -5.16 -4.24
N PRO A 75 -14.05 -5.69 -3.62
CA PRO A 75 -15.42 -5.42 -4.10
C PRO A 75 -15.77 -3.93 -4.14
N GLN A 76 -15.25 -3.14 -3.19
CA GLN A 76 -15.53 -1.70 -3.07
C GLN A 76 -14.63 -0.88 -3.99
N ILE A 77 -13.35 -1.26 -4.11
CA ILE A 77 -12.36 -0.54 -4.92
C ILE A 77 -12.24 -1.06 -6.36
N ARG A 78 -12.98 -2.12 -6.74
CA ARG A 78 -12.80 -2.88 -7.99
C ARG A 78 -12.75 -1.97 -9.20
N GLN A 79 -13.69 -1.04 -9.30
CA GLN A 79 -13.82 -0.17 -10.46
C GLN A 79 -12.62 0.78 -10.57
N THR A 80 -12.23 1.41 -9.46
CA THR A 80 -11.05 2.27 -9.40
C THR A 80 -9.79 1.48 -9.67
N PHE A 81 -9.60 0.33 -9.00
CA PHE A 81 -8.44 -0.53 -9.19
C PHE A 81 -8.29 -0.97 -10.65
N LYS A 82 -9.38 -1.35 -11.32
CA LYS A 82 -9.37 -1.76 -12.73
C LYS A 82 -8.83 -0.66 -13.68
N LEU A 83 -9.07 0.62 -13.37
CA LEU A 83 -8.55 1.73 -14.18
C LEU A 83 -7.02 1.81 -14.12
N TYR A 84 -6.43 1.47 -12.97
CA TYR A 84 -4.99 1.56 -12.72
C TYR A 84 -4.28 0.21 -12.81
N GLU A 85 -5.01 -0.89 -12.92
CA GLU A 85 -4.49 -2.27 -12.98
C GLU A 85 -3.34 -2.37 -13.97
N ASN A 86 -3.49 -1.72 -15.14
CA ASN A 86 -2.47 -1.78 -16.16
C ASN A 86 -1.13 -1.19 -15.75
N GLN A 87 -1.15 -0.08 -15.02
CA GLN A 87 0.03 0.62 -14.53
C GLN A 87 0.59 -0.04 -13.26
N VAL A 88 -0.30 -0.53 -12.39
CA VAL A 88 0.04 -1.24 -11.16
C VAL A 88 0.82 -2.53 -11.45
N PHE A 89 0.45 -3.27 -12.51
CA PHE A 89 1.12 -4.51 -12.92
C PHE A 89 2.05 -4.35 -14.14
N ALA A 90 2.36 -3.12 -14.56
CA ALA A 90 3.17 -2.89 -15.76
C ALA A 90 4.59 -3.46 -15.61
N GLU A 91 5.21 -3.26 -14.45
CA GLU A 91 6.58 -3.71 -14.18
C GLU A 91 6.68 -5.23 -14.09
N GLU A 92 5.73 -5.86 -13.42
CA GLU A 92 5.64 -7.32 -13.32
C GLU A 92 5.43 -7.95 -14.70
N ARG A 93 4.52 -7.41 -15.51
CA ARG A 93 4.28 -7.92 -16.87
C ARG A 93 5.51 -7.77 -17.77
N ARG A 94 6.14 -6.59 -17.79
CA ARG A 94 7.38 -6.38 -18.57
C ARG A 94 8.48 -7.34 -18.16
N ARG A 95 8.58 -7.64 -16.86
CA ARG A 95 9.57 -8.57 -16.33
C ARG A 95 9.27 -10.02 -16.71
N GLN A 96 8.00 -10.44 -16.62
CA GLN A 96 7.55 -11.76 -17.07
C GLN A 96 7.79 -11.94 -18.57
N ASP A 97 7.52 -10.91 -19.38
CA ASP A 97 7.81 -10.93 -20.82
C ASP A 97 9.31 -11.01 -21.09
N HIS A 98 10.13 -10.32 -20.30
CA HIS A 98 11.58 -10.41 -20.38
C HIS A 98 12.09 -11.82 -20.04
N ILE A 99 11.56 -12.44 -18.99
CA ILE A 99 11.87 -13.84 -18.63
C ILE A 99 11.52 -14.77 -19.79
N LYS A 100 10.30 -14.67 -20.35
CA LYS A 100 9.89 -15.49 -21.51
C LYS A 100 10.82 -15.34 -22.70
N LYS A 101 11.24 -14.11 -23.01
CA LYS A 101 12.17 -13.85 -24.12
C LYS A 101 13.53 -14.50 -23.87
N LEU A 102 14.05 -14.43 -22.64
CA LEU A 102 15.29 -15.10 -22.28
C LEU A 102 15.15 -16.63 -22.31
N GLU A 103 14.01 -17.19 -21.90
CA GLU A 103 13.73 -18.62 -22.00
C GLU A 103 13.70 -19.10 -23.46
N GLN A 104 13.12 -18.31 -24.37
CA GLN A 104 13.15 -18.59 -25.81
C GLN A 104 14.58 -18.54 -26.37
N LEU A 105 15.37 -17.54 -25.97
CA LEU A 105 16.77 -17.45 -26.37
C LEU A 105 17.60 -18.60 -25.81
N LEU A 106 17.29 -19.07 -24.60
CA LEU A 106 17.92 -20.24 -24.01
C LEU A 106 17.59 -21.52 -24.79
N GLN A 107 16.37 -21.67 -25.31
CA GLN A 107 16.03 -22.82 -26.17
C GLN A 107 16.87 -22.86 -27.44
N GLN A 108 17.20 -21.69 -28.01
CA GLN A 108 18.06 -21.58 -29.19
C GLN A 108 19.53 -21.80 -28.83
N ASN A 109 19.97 -21.32 -27.67
CA ASN A 109 21.35 -21.40 -27.19
C ASN A 109 21.41 -21.96 -25.76
N PRO A 110 21.26 -23.30 -25.57
CA PRO A 110 21.12 -23.92 -24.24
C PRO A 110 22.32 -23.70 -23.32
N ASN A 111 23.51 -23.53 -23.89
CA ASN A 111 24.77 -23.35 -23.17
C ASN A 111 25.21 -21.88 -23.10
N SER A 112 24.29 -20.93 -23.27
CA SER A 112 24.62 -19.51 -23.09
C SER A 112 24.70 -19.16 -21.60
N ARG A 113 25.95 -19.03 -21.10
CA ARG A 113 26.24 -18.59 -19.73
C ARG A 113 25.56 -17.26 -19.38
N ASP A 114 25.54 -16.31 -20.31
CA ASP A 114 24.95 -14.98 -20.06
C ASP A 114 23.43 -15.02 -19.94
N ILE A 115 22.74 -15.86 -20.74
CA ILE A 115 21.28 -16.03 -20.64
C ILE A 115 20.92 -16.74 -19.34
N LEU A 116 21.63 -17.82 -19.00
CA LEU A 116 21.43 -18.55 -17.75
C LEU A 116 21.67 -17.64 -16.53
N TYR A 117 22.72 -16.82 -16.56
CA TYR A 117 22.97 -15.83 -15.52
C TYR A 117 21.85 -14.79 -15.43
N SER A 118 21.42 -14.23 -16.57
CA SER A 118 20.35 -13.24 -16.63
C SER A 118 19.02 -13.78 -16.06
N LEU A 119 18.67 -15.02 -16.40
CA LEU A 119 17.51 -15.72 -15.82
C LEU A 119 17.69 -15.92 -14.31
N SER A 120 18.88 -16.31 -13.84
CA SER A 120 19.13 -16.47 -12.41
C SER A 120 18.90 -15.18 -11.62
N VAL A 121 19.36 -14.04 -12.16
CA VAL A 121 19.19 -12.72 -11.53
C VAL A 121 17.72 -12.31 -11.51
N LEU A 122 17.00 -12.51 -12.61
CA LEU A 122 15.56 -12.19 -12.67
C LEU A 122 14.74 -13.07 -11.72
N TYR A 123 14.97 -14.38 -11.72
CA TYR A 123 14.28 -15.30 -10.80
C TYR A 123 14.61 -15.01 -9.33
N LYS A 124 15.84 -14.57 -9.02
CA LYS A 124 16.21 -14.11 -7.66
C LYS A 124 15.40 -12.87 -7.27
N ARG A 125 15.20 -11.92 -8.19
CA ARG A 125 14.40 -10.70 -7.95
C ARG A 125 12.91 -11.01 -7.77
N GLU A 126 12.41 -12.09 -8.36
CA GLU A 126 11.03 -12.59 -8.16
C GLU A 126 10.86 -13.41 -6.87
N GLY A 127 11.91 -13.56 -6.05
CA GLY A 127 11.86 -14.40 -4.85
C GLY A 127 11.87 -15.91 -5.12
N LEU A 128 11.95 -16.33 -6.39
CA LEU A 128 12.02 -17.73 -6.82
C LEU A 128 13.46 -18.27 -6.66
N ARG A 129 13.92 -18.33 -5.41
CA ARG A 129 15.31 -18.65 -5.04
C ARG A 129 15.79 -20.01 -5.58
N SER A 130 14.93 -21.02 -5.57
CA SER A 130 15.31 -22.37 -6.05
C SER A 130 15.60 -22.37 -7.56
N LYS A 131 14.72 -21.77 -8.38
CA LYS A 131 14.96 -21.61 -9.82
C LYS A 131 16.19 -20.75 -10.08
N ALA A 132 16.35 -19.66 -9.32
CA ALA A 132 17.52 -18.80 -9.46
C ALA A 132 18.83 -19.57 -9.21
N ALA A 133 18.87 -20.41 -8.17
CA ALA A 133 20.04 -21.23 -7.86
C ALA A 133 20.34 -22.25 -8.97
N GLU A 134 19.31 -22.91 -9.51
CA GLU A 134 19.44 -23.85 -10.62
C GLU A 134 20.07 -23.20 -11.86
N TYR A 135 19.54 -22.06 -12.31
CA TYR A 135 20.09 -21.36 -13.47
C TYR A 135 21.50 -20.83 -13.23
N LEU A 136 21.79 -20.36 -12.01
CA LEU A 136 23.13 -19.91 -11.65
C LEU A 136 24.12 -21.07 -11.63
N GLN A 137 23.71 -22.25 -11.18
CA GLN A 137 24.54 -23.45 -11.21
C GLN A 137 24.88 -23.84 -12.65
N LYS A 138 23.88 -23.91 -13.54
CA LYS A 138 24.11 -24.19 -14.97
C LYS A 138 25.05 -23.18 -15.61
N ALA A 139 24.90 -21.89 -15.27
CA ALA A 139 25.82 -20.85 -15.76
C ALA A 139 27.27 -21.09 -15.32
N ARG A 140 27.48 -21.55 -14.06
CA ARG A 140 28.80 -21.88 -13.50
C ARG A 140 29.41 -23.15 -14.07
N GLU A 141 28.59 -24.13 -14.46
CA GLU A 141 29.04 -25.36 -15.12
C GLU A 141 29.62 -25.06 -16.51
N ILE A 142 29.07 -24.04 -17.21
CA ILE A 142 29.58 -23.61 -18.51
C ILE A 142 30.84 -22.76 -18.38
N ASP A 143 30.85 -21.80 -17.44
CA ASP A 143 32.04 -20.99 -17.17
C ASP A 143 32.25 -20.81 -15.65
N PRO A 144 33.18 -21.58 -15.06
CA PRO A 144 33.52 -21.51 -13.64
C PRO A 144 34.06 -20.14 -13.17
N GLN A 145 34.54 -19.27 -14.07
CA GLN A 145 35.06 -17.93 -13.77
C GLN A 145 33.95 -16.88 -13.66
N ALA A 146 32.79 -17.13 -14.28
CA ALA A 146 31.64 -16.21 -14.29
C ALA A 146 31.11 -15.89 -12.88
N GLY A 147 31.12 -16.89 -11.99
CA GLY A 147 30.69 -16.72 -10.59
C GLY A 147 31.67 -15.93 -9.72
N LYS A 148 32.93 -15.75 -10.18
CA LYS A 148 33.99 -15.03 -9.43
C LYS A 148 34.05 -13.55 -9.80
N GLN A 149 33.85 -13.20 -11.08
CA GLN A 149 34.01 -11.84 -11.59
C GLN A 149 33.14 -10.76 -10.92
N GLN A 150 32.01 -11.10 -10.28
CA GLN A 150 31.15 -10.10 -9.61
C GLN A 150 31.09 -10.20 -8.08
N VAL A 151 31.69 -11.21 -7.45
CA VAL A 151 31.90 -11.20 -5.99
C VAL A 151 32.95 -10.16 -5.62
N GLU A 152 33.87 -9.87 -6.54
CA GLU A 152 34.95 -8.90 -6.36
C GLU A 152 34.52 -7.46 -6.66
N SER A 153 33.51 -7.23 -7.52
CA SER A 153 32.99 -5.90 -7.85
C SER A 153 31.92 -5.36 -6.88
N SER A 154 31.68 -6.05 -5.76
CA SER A 154 30.80 -5.60 -4.67
C SER A 154 31.53 -5.49 -3.32
N LYS A 155 32.87 -5.48 -3.34
CA LYS A 155 33.69 -5.00 -2.22
C LYS A 155 33.98 -3.51 -2.35
#